data_AF-A0A2V6X7Y7-F1
#
_entry.id   AF-A0A2V6X7Y7-F1
#
_cell.length_a   1.000
_cell.length_b   1.000
_cell.length_c   1.000
_cell.angle_alpha   90.00
_cell.angle_beta   90.00
_cell.angle_gamma   90.00
#
_symmetry.space_group_name_H-M   'P 1'
#
loop_
_entity.id
_entity.type
_entity.pdbx_description
1 polymer ?
#
loop_
_entity_poly.entity_id
_entity_poly.type
_entity_poly.pdbx_seq_one_letter_code
_entity_poly.pdbx_strand_id
1 'polypeptide(L)'
;MTQFNEVIQPIICDPYAEPTAHWVIEKGQPPMKAQGRREACYFYRPPGRSTGAGAADDVGTRVRLDLVNDIRARVAAWRSSGYLGVTGVTAELLGYWQRDGRERRLFFCQREAVQTVIFLIEARPDFRQGLTIPDDEPGAFVRYGAKMATGSGKTTVMAALAAWSILNKIADRSDKRFSDVVLILCPNVTIRDRLQELDPHRGEASLYRTRDLVPPHLMSDVRKGHVLIRNWHVLAPQDLNQVGGVGARVVQRGVESDSALVKRVP
;
A
#
# COMPACT_ATOMS: atom_id res chain seq x y z
N MET A 1 -18.34 3.88 -38.02
CA MET A 1 -18.87 4.38 -36.73
C MET A 1 -17.68 4.99 -36.00
N THR A 2 -17.65 6.31 -35.91
CA THR A 2 -16.49 7.08 -35.45
C THR A 2 -16.16 6.75 -34.00
N GLN A 3 -14.91 6.40 -33.74
CA GLN A 3 -14.30 6.20 -32.42
C GLN A 3 -14.22 7.55 -31.66
N PHE A 4 -15.35 8.20 -31.40
CA PHE A 4 -15.37 9.53 -30.77
C PHE A 4 -14.70 9.57 -29.40
N ASN A 5 -14.50 8.43 -28.73
CA ASN A 5 -13.89 8.35 -27.40
C ASN A 5 -12.45 7.80 -27.40
N GLU A 6 -11.86 7.47 -28.56
CA GLU A 6 -10.52 6.88 -28.60
C GLU A 6 -9.44 7.95 -28.45
N VAL A 7 -8.46 7.66 -27.59
CA VAL A 7 -7.28 8.49 -27.41
C VAL A 7 -6.09 7.81 -28.08
N ILE A 8 -5.61 8.40 -29.18
CA ILE A 8 -4.48 7.88 -29.97
C ILE A 8 -3.18 7.84 -29.14
N GLN A 9 -2.95 8.86 -28.30
CA GLN A 9 -1.79 8.95 -27.41
C GLN A 9 -2.24 9.01 -25.94
N PRO A 10 -2.50 7.86 -25.30
CA PRO A 10 -3.09 7.83 -23.95
C PRO A 10 -2.10 8.27 -22.86
N ILE A 11 -0.79 8.18 -23.11
CA ILE A 11 0.26 8.50 -22.14
C ILE A 11 0.61 9.99 -22.26
N ILE A 12 0.21 10.77 -21.27
CA ILE A 12 0.37 12.24 -21.26
C ILE A 12 1.08 12.79 -20.01
N CYS A 13 1.59 11.92 -19.14
CA CYS A 13 2.30 12.28 -17.91
C CYS A 13 3.60 11.48 -17.79
N ASP A 14 4.62 12.09 -17.19
CA ASP A 14 5.83 11.40 -16.76
C ASP A 14 5.49 10.47 -15.57
N PRO A 15 5.80 9.16 -15.63
CA PRO A 15 5.53 8.23 -14.53
C PRO A 15 6.32 8.50 -13.24
N TYR A 16 7.37 9.31 -13.30
CA TYR A 16 8.25 9.65 -12.17
C TYR A 16 7.91 10.99 -11.52
N ALA A 17 7.09 11.82 -12.18
CA ALA A 17 6.63 13.12 -11.69
C ALA A 17 5.16 13.09 -11.28
N GLU A 18 4.72 14.12 -10.54
CA GLU A 18 3.31 14.28 -10.23
C GLU A 18 2.49 14.50 -11.51
N PRO A 19 1.33 13.83 -11.71
CA PRO A 19 0.53 14.01 -12.91
C PRO A 19 0.08 15.45 -13.11
N THR A 20 0.40 16.02 -14.27
CA THR A 20 0.10 17.42 -14.63
C THR A 20 -1.08 17.57 -15.58
N ALA A 21 -1.63 16.45 -16.08
CA ALA A 21 -2.78 16.43 -16.97
C ALA A 21 -3.52 15.09 -16.88
N HIS A 22 -4.77 15.05 -17.36
CA HIS A 22 -5.53 13.82 -17.52
C HIS A 22 -6.52 13.92 -18.70
N TRP A 23 -6.93 12.78 -19.23
CA TRP A 23 -7.99 12.73 -20.24
C TRP A 23 -9.37 12.75 -19.58
N VAL A 24 -10.25 13.62 -20.08
CA VAL A 24 -11.68 13.64 -19.84
C VAL A 24 -12.33 12.98 -21.06
N ILE A 25 -13.02 11.87 -20.82
CA ILE A 25 -13.64 11.06 -21.87
C ILE A 25 -15.13 10.98 -21.54
N GLU A 26 -15.95 11.64 -22.36
CA GLU A 26 -17.40 11.69 -22.21
C GLU A 26 -18.06 11.08 -23.44
N LYS A 27 -19.20 10.41 -23.25
CA LYS A 27 -19.87 9.70 -24.34
C LYS A 27 -20.33 10.69 -25.41
N GLY A 28 -19.89 10.47 -26.65
CA GLY A 28 -20.29 11.29 -27.80
C GLY A 28 -19.52 12.60 -27.93
N GLN A 29 -18.47 12.80 -27.13
CA GLN A 29 -17.56 13.94 -27.20
C GLN A 29 -16.13 13.46 -27.49
N PRO A 30 -15.34 14.22 -28.28
CA PRO A 30 -13.92 13.93 -28.45
C PRO A 30 -13.19 13.99 -27.09
N PRO A 31 -12.14 13.16 -26.86
CA PRO A 31 -11.41 13.20 -25.60
C PRO A 31 -10.74 14.55 -25.41
N MET A 32 -10.92 15.14 -24.23
CA MET A 32 -10.35 16.44 -23.89
C MET A 32 -9.21 16.27 -22.89
N LYS A 33 -8.06 16.91 -23.16
CA LYS A 33 -6.95 16.95 -22.21
C LYS A 33 -7.22 18.05 -21.18
N ALA A 34 -7.48 17.66 -19.94
CA ALA A 34 -7.64 18.57 -18.82
C ALA A 34 -6.30 18.78 -18.08
N GLN A 35 -6.11 19.98 -17.53
CA GLN A 35 -4.94 20.33 -16.74
C GLN A 35 -5.05 19.77 -15.32
N GLY A 36 -3.90 19.43 -14.74
CA GLY A 36 -3.76 18.95 -13.38
C GLY A 36 -4.05 17.45 -13.23
N ARG A 37 -3.82 16.97 -12.01
CA ARG A 37 -4.08 15.59 -11.62
C ARG A 37 -5.58 15.33 -11.58
N ARG A 38 -5.99 14.16 -12.10
CA ARG A 38 -7.39 13.71 -11.99
C ARG A 38 -7.83 13.60 -10.53
N GLU A 39 -8.95 14.24 -10.23
CA GLU A 39 -9.64 14.13 -8.94
C GLU A 39 -9.92 12.65 -8.58
N ALA A 40 -9.73 12.31 -7.32
CA ALA A 40 -10.11 10.99 -6.81
C ALA A 40 -11.64 10.86 -6.78
N CYS A 41 -12.16 9.90 -7.54
CA CYS A 41 -13.56 9.54 -7.56
C CYS A 41 -13.73 8.04 -7.87
N TYR A 42 -14.92 7.52 -7.63
CA TYR A 42 -15.38 6.24 -8.20
C TYR A 42 -16.73 6.44 -8.87
N PHE A 43 -17.14 5.47 -9.68
CA PHE A 43 -18.46 5.47 -10.31
C PHE A 43 -19.30 4.40 -9.65
N TYR A 44 -20.38 4.81 -8.98
CA TYR A 44 -21.32 3.93 -8.32
C TYR A 44 -22.37 3.43 -9.31
N ARG A 45 -22.64 2.13 -9.29
CA ARG A 45 -23.74 1.51 -10.03
C ARG A 45 -24.62 0.74 -9.04
N PRO A 46 -25.91 1.07 -8.91
CA PRO A 46 -26.80 0.34 -8.02
C PRO A 46 -26.88 -1.15 -8.41
N PRO A 47 -26.76 -2.08 -7.45
CA PRO A 47 -26.96 -3.51 -7.72
C PRO A 47 -28.41 -3.77 -8.19
N GLY A 48 -28.59 -4.60 -9.22
CA GLY A 48 -29.91 -5.00 -9.74
C GLY A 48 -30.37 -4.32 -11.05
N ARG A 49 -29.68 -3.28 -11.53
CA ARG A 49 -29.84 -2.86 -12.94
C ARG A 49 -29.10 -3.85 -13.85
N SER A 50 -29.80 -4.40 -14.84
CA SER A 50 -29.22 -5.40 -15.74
C SER A 50 -28.00 -4.81 -16.45
N THR A 51 -26.89 -5.56 -16.46
CA THR A 51 -25.73 -5.28 -17.31
C THR A 51 -25.96 -5.83 -18.72
N GLY A 52 -27.21 -5.85 -19.19
CA GLY A 52 -27.54 -6.28 -20.54
C GLY A 52 -26.91 -5.35 -21.57
N ALA A 53 -26.75 -5.84 -22.81
CA ALA A 53 -26.06 -5.12 -23.90
C ALA A 53 -26.59 -3.69 -24.17
N GLY A 54 -27.83 -3.37 -23.78
CA GLY A 54 -28.43 -2.03 -23.89
C GLY A 54 -28.13 -1.05 -22.75
N ALA A 55 -27.54 -1.51 -21.64
CA ALA A 55 -27.18 -0.70 -20.46
C ALA A 55 -25.66 -0.66 -20.20
N ALA A 56 -24.85 -1.24 -21.11
CA ALA A 56 -23.40 -1.26 -21.03
C ALA A 56 -22.75 0.15 -20.99
N ASP A 57 -23.50 1.16 -21.44
CA ASP A 57 -23.05 2.54 -21.56
C ASP A 57 -23.31 3.44 -20.33
N ASP A 58 -24.03 2.95 -19.31
CA ASP A 58 -24.22 3.73 -18.07
C ASP A 58 -22.93 3.67 -17.24
N VAL A 59 -22.12 4.74 -17.28
CA VAL A 59 -20.87 4.84 -16.51
C VAL A 59 -21.14 4.73 -15.00
N GLY A 60 -22.33 5.08 -14.54
CA GLY A 60 -22.73 5.15 -13.15
C GLY A 60 -22.60 6.57 -12.60
N THR A 61 -23.10 6.77 -11.38
CA THR A 61 -23.02 8.07 -10.69
C THR A 61 -21.60 8.31 -10.21
N ARG A 62 -21.00 9.42 -10.63
CA ARG A 62 -19.68 9.84 -10.16
C ARG A 62 -19.76 10.25 -8.70
N VAL A 63 -19.00 9.59 -7.83
CA VAL A 63 -18.87 9.91 -6.41
C VAL A 63 -17.44 10.36 -6.15
N ARG A 64 -17.29 11.60 -5.69
CA ARG A 64 -16.01 12.19 -5.32
C ARG A 64 -15.51 11.60 -3.99
N LEU A 65 -14.20 11.41 -3.89
CA LEU A 65 -13.54 10.93 -2.68
C LEU A 65 -12.89 12.11 -1.96
N ASP A 66 -13.68 12.90 -1.24
CA ASP A 66 -13.24 14.16 -0.61
C ASP A 66 -12.04 13.96 0.31
N LEU A 67 -12.13 13.03 1.26
CA LEU A 67 -11.03 12.72 2.18
C LEU A 67 -9.72 12.36 1.44
N VAL A 68 -9.80 11.64 0.32
CA VAL A 68 -8.61 11.29 -0.47
C VAL A 68 -8.02 12.52 -1.15
N ASN A 69 -8.87 13.40 -1.69
CA ASN A 69 -8.41 14.64 -2.32
C ASN A 69 -7.79 15.59 -1.28
N ASP A 70 -8.38 15.67 -0.08
CA ASP A 70 -7.85 16.47 1.02
C ASP A 70 -6.52 15.92 1.51
N ILE A 71 -6.40 14.61 1.71
CA ILE A 71 -5.13 13.95 2.07
C ILE A 71 -4.05 14.25 1.02
N ARG A 72 -4.37 14.16 -0.28
CA ARG A 72 -3.41 14.49 -1.35
C ARG A 72 -2.90 15.92 -1.25
N ALA A 73 -3.80 16.89 -1.01
CA ALA A 73 -3.42 18.28 -0.84
C ALA A 73 -2.52 18.48 0.39
N ARG A 74 -2.83 17.82 1.52
CA ARG A 74 -2.00 17.89 2.74
C ARG A 74 -0.64 17.22 2.58
N VAL A 75 -0.58 16.07 1.92
CA VAL A 75 0.68 15.39 1.61
C VAL A 75 1.54 16.25 0.68
N ALA A 76 0.94 16.91 -0.32
CA ALA A 76 1.67 17.84 -1.19
C ALA A 76 2.24 19.03 -0.40
N ALA A 77 1.45 19.67 0.46
CA ALA A 77 1.91 20.78 1.30
C ALA A 77 3.04 20.34 2.27
N TRP A 78 2.87 19.18 2.92
CA TRP A 78 3.88 18.61 3.81
C TRP A 78 5.18 18.26 3.08
N ARG A 79 5.08 17.69 1.87
CA ARG A 79 6.23 17.46 0.98
C ARG A 79 6.95 18.77 0.65
N SER A 80 6.22 19.81 0.26
CA SER A 80 6.79 21.13 -0.05
C SER A 80 7.45 21.81 1.14
N SER A 81 7.07 21.46 2.38
CA SER A 81 7.73 21.95 3.60
C SER A 81 9.07 21.26 3.89
N GLY A 82 9.45 20.23 3.12
CA GLY A 82 10.63 19.41 3.40
C GLY A 82 10.38 18.34 4.46
N TYR A 83 9.14 17.83 4.54
CA TYR A 83 8.75 16.73 5.45
C TYR A 83 8.91 17.06 6.95
N LEU A 84 8.58 18.28 7.35
CA LEU A 84 8.76 18.70 8.75
C LEU A 84 8.08 17.76 9.76
N GLY A 85 8.81 17.45 10.83
CA GLY A 85 8.32 16.67 11.97
C GLY A 85 8.45 15.16 11.86
N VAL A 86 9.12 14.64 10.83
CA VAL A 86 9.50 13.21 10.76
C VAL A 86 10.74 12.91 11.60
N THR A 87 10.98 11.63 11.90
CA THR A 87 12.24 11.18 12.50
C THR A 87 13.44 11.37 11.57
N GLY A 88 14.65 11.31 12.12
CA GLY A 88 15.89 11.35 11.31
C GLY A 88 15.98 10.21 10.29
N VAL A 89 15.59 8.99 10.69
CA VAL A 89 15.54 7.82 9.79
C VAL A 89 14.56 8.04 8.66
N THR A 90 13.37 8.56 8.96
CA THR A 90 12.36 8.85 7.94
C THR A 90 12.81 9.94 6.98
N ALA A 91 13.44 11.01 7.47
CA ALA A 91 14.01 12.05 6.62
C ALA A 91 15.07 11.49 5.67
N GLU A 92 15.96 10.62 6.19
CA GLU A 92 17.00 9.98 5.38
C GLU A 92 16.40 9.08 4.30
N LEU A 93 15.44 8.22 4.63
CA LEU A 93 14.77 7.35 3.67
C LEU A 93 14.03 8.15 2.60
N LEU A 94 13.31 9.20 2.99
CA LEU A 94 12.62 10.08 2.06
C LEU A 94 13.60 10.78 1.13
N GLY A 95 14.75 11.25 1.61
CA GLY A 95 15.81 11.79 0.77
C GLY A 95 16.40 10.73 -0.17
N TYR A 96 16.68 9.54 0.37
CA TYR A 96 17.26 8.42 -0.36
C TYR A 96 16.38 7.95 -1.53
N TRP A 97 15.06 7.91 -1.36
CA TRP A 97 14.10 7.55 -2.41
C TRP A 97 13.94 8.62 -3.49
N GLN A 98 14.36 9.85 -3.22
CA GLN A 98 14.20 10.99 -4.12
C GLN A 98 15.47 11.38 -4.85
N ARG A 99 16.61 10.86 -4.41
CA ARG A 99 17.91 11.18 -5.00
C ARG A 99 17.96 10.85 -6.50
N ASP A 100 18.75 11.64 -7.21
CA ASP A 100 19.09 11.39 -8.60
C ASP A 100 20.10 10.24 -8.75
N GLY A 101 20.29 9.78 -9.98
CA GLY A 101 21.30 8.75 -10.29
C GLY A 101 20.92 7.31 -9.90
N ARG A 102 19.68 7.08 -9.46
CA ARG A 102 19.16 5.71 -9.25
C ARG A 102 19.09 4.97 -10.58
N GLU A 103 19.67 3.76 -10.64
CA GLU A 103 19.53 2.88 -11.81
C GLU A 103 18.05 2.64 -12.16
N ARG A 104 17.23 2.46 -11.12
CA ARG A 104 15.77 2.31 -11.23
C ARG A 104 15.08 3.38 -10.40
N ARG A 105 14.62 4.43 -11.08
CA ARG A 105 13.82 5.50 -10.49
C ARG A 105 12.51 4.93 -9.95
N LEU A 106 12.08 5.42 -8.79
CA LEU A 106 10.78 5.07 -8.23
C LEU A 106 9.68 5.87 -8.92
N PHE A 107 8.59 5.20 -9.29
CA PHE A 107 7.43 5.90 -9.84
C PHE A 107 6.85 6.87 -8.82
N PHE A 108 6.27 7.97 -9.30
CA PHE A 108 5.60 8.93 -8.44
C PHE A 108 4.53 8.27 -7.58
N CYS A 109 3.73 7.37 -8.16
CA CYS A 109 2.68 6.66 -7.43
C CYS A 109 3.22 5.75 -6.31
N GLN A 110 4.44 5.22 -6.44
CA GLN A 110 5.10 4.44 -5.38
C GLN A 110 5.53 5.37 -4.24
N ARG A 111 6.25 6.44 -4.59
CA ARG A 111 6.72 7.45 -3.63
C ARG A 111 5.55 8.06 -2.87
N GLU A 112 4.49 8.44 -3.58
CA GLU A 112 3.30 9.02 -2.99
C GLU A 112 2.56 8.06 -2.06
N ALA A 113 2.40 6.78 -2.46
CA ALA A 113 1.74 5.80 -1.61
C ALA A 113 2.48 5.64 -0.27
N VAL A 114 3.81 5.53 -0.31
CA VAL A 114 4.65 5.44 0.89
C VAL A 114 4.55 6.73 1.72
N GLN A 115 4.76 7.89 1.08
CA GLN A 115 4.68 9.20 1.73
C GLN A 115 3.33 9.48 2.38
N THR A 116 2.23 9.00 1.79
CA THR A 116 0.89 9.17 2.36
C THR A 116 0.74 8.40 3.66
N VAL A 117 1.22 7.16 3.72
CA VAL A 117 1.18 6.36 4.96
C VAL A 117 2.08 6.98 6.03
N ILE A 118 3.30 7.39 5.66
CA ILE A 118 4.22 8.10 6.56
C ILE A 118 3.56 9.39 7.08
N PHE A 119 2.94 10.18 6.21
CA PHE A 119 2.24 11.40 6.58
C PHE A 119 1.15 11.14 7.62
N LEU A 120 0.33 10.11 7.42
CA LEU A 120 -0.78 9.80 8.33
C LEU A 120 -0.30 9.36 9.72
N ILE A 121 0.90 8.78 9.83
CA ILE A 121 1.46 8.21 11.06
C ILE A 121 2.42 9.19 11.77
N GLU A 122 3.31 9.85 11.04
CA GLU A 122 4.39 10.67 11.60
C GLU A 122 4.15 12.17 11.52
N ALA A 123 3.39 12.67 10.54
CA ALA A 123 3.28 14.12 10.37
C ALA A 123 2.67 14.76 11.61
N ARG A 124 3.20 15.94 11.95
CA ARG A 124 2.71 16.72 13.09
C ARG A 124 1.20 16.98 12.97
N PRO A 125 0.48 17.07 14.09
CA PRO A 125 -0.98 17.24 14.08
C PRO A 125 -1.46 18.45 13.27
N ASP A 126 -0.68 19.54 13.19
CA ASP A 126 -1.01 20.74 12.41
C ASP A 126 -1.16 20.46 10.91
N PHE A 127 -0.34 19.59 10.34
CA PHE A 127 -0.50 19.18 8.93
C PHE A 127 -1.77 18.35 8.69
N ARG A 128 -2.24 17.65 9.72
CA ARG A 128 -3.41 16.76 9.66
C ARG A 128 -4.70 17.41 10.18
N GLN A 129 -4.65 18.69 10.56
CA GLN A 129 -5.79 19.40 11.13
C GLN A 129 -7.03 19.33 10.22
N GLY A 130 -8.17 18.87 10.71
CA GLY A 130 -9.40 18.75 9.92
C GLY A 130 -9.47 17.53 9.00
N LEU A 131 -8.47 16.63 9.04
CA LEU A 131 -8.61 15.28 8.48
C LEU A 131 -9.19 14.36 9.56
N THR A 132 -10.38 13.84 9.33
CA THR A 132 -10.96 12.77 10.14
C THR A 132 -10.81 11.46 9.38
N ILE A 133 -9.92 10.59 9.85
CA ILE A 133 -9.80 9.23 9.32
C ILE A 133 -10.87 8.38 10.00
N PRO A 134 -11.82 7.80 9.25
CA PRO A 134 -12.84 6.97 9.85
C PRO A 134 -12.22 5.70 10.42
N ASP A 135 -12.65 5.35 11.63
CA ASP A 135 -12.36 4.05 12.22
C ASP A 135 -13.19 2.96 11.52
N ASP A 136 -12.61 1.79 11.42
CA ASP A 136 -13.21 0.66 10.73
C ASP A 136 -14.01 -0.15 11.76
N GLU A 137 -15.19 0.30 12.19
CA GLU A 137 -16.00 -0.37 13.22
C GLU A 137 -16.55 -1.73 12.73
N PRO A 138 -16.46 -2.83 13.52
CA PRO A 138 -16.03 -2.95 14.93
C PRO A 138 -14.53 -3.31 15.13
N GLY A 139 -13.65 -2.89 14.25
CA GLY A 139 -12.23 -3.23 14.22
C GLY A 139 -11.36 -2.46 15.23
N ALA A 140 -10.32 -3.13 15.72
CA ALA A 140 -9.37 -2.60 16.70
C ALA A 140 -8.27 -1.69 16.10
N PHE A 141 -8.27 -1.48 14.78
CA PHE A 141 -7.18 -0.81 14.07
C PHE A 141 -7.68 0.12 12.98
N VAL A 142 -7.02 1.27 12.83
CA VAL A 142 -7.13 2.13 11.65
C VAL A 142 -6.47 1.41 10.47
N ARG A 143 -7.21 1.25 9.37
CA ARG A 143 -6.74 0.56 8.17
C ARG A 143 -6.44 1.56 7.06
N TYR A 144 -5.19 1.58 6.61
CA TYR A 144 -4.79 2.39 5.45
C TYR A 144 -4.74 1.54 4.18
N GLY A 145 -5.49 1.95 3.16
CA GLY A 145 -5.54 1.27 1.86
C GLY A 145 -4.89 2.09 0.75
N ALA A 146 -3.91 1.51 0.06
CA ALA A 146 -3.32 2.09 -1.15
C ALA A 146 -3.92 1.46 -2.41
N LYS A 147 -4.82 2.17 -3.10
CA LYS A 147 -5.37 1.72 -4.39
C LYS A 147 -4.38 2.02 -5.52
N MET A 148 -3.77 0.96 -6.05
CA MET A 148 -2.71 1.05 -7.05
C MET A 148 -2.97 0.12 -8.24
N ALA A 149 -2.61 0.58 -9.45
CA ALA A 149 -2.75 -0.20 -10.67
C ALA A 149 -1.91 -1.49 -10.67
N THR A 150 -2.29 -2.47 -11.49
CA THR A 150 -1.42 -3.61 -11.78
C THR A 150 -0.19 -3.14 -12.54
N GLY A 151 0.98 -3.68 -12.20
CA GLY A 151 2.27 -3.25 -12.78
C GLY A 151 2.89 -1.99 -12.15
N SER A 152 2.17 -1.23 -11.31
CA SER A 152 2.70 0.00 -10.70
C SER A 152 3.73 -0.24 -9.57
N GLY A 153 4.05 -1.49 -9.24
CA GLY A 153 5.03 -1.84 -8.20
C GLY A 153 4.51 -1.78 -6.76
N LYS A 154 3.34 -2.37 -6.49
CA LYS A 154 2.78 -2.53 -5.13
C LYS A 154 3.78 -3.18 -4.15
N THR A 155 4.51 -4.19 -4.60
CA THR A 155 5.51 -4.88 -3.77
C THR A 155 6.65 -3.96 -3.35
N THR A 156 7.06 -3.01 -4.22
CA THR A 156 8.06 -1.99 -3.88
C THR A 156 7.58 -1.07 -2.77
N VAL A 157 6.29 -0.69 -2.79
CA VAL A 157 5.66 0.09 -1.71
C VAL A 157 5.65 -0.70 -0.39
N MET A 158 5.33 -2.00 -0.44
CA MET A 158 5.37 -2.87 0.74
C MET A 158 6.77 -2.94 1.35
N ALA A 159 7.81 -3.13 0.54
CA ALA A 159 9.20 -3.12 1.01
C ALA A 159 9.61 -1.77 1.60
N ALA A 160 9.25 -0.66 0.95
CA ALA A 160 9.57 0.68 1.44
C ALA A 160 8.92 0.96 2.81
N LEU A 161 7.65 0.56 2.99
CA LEU A 161 6.96 0.68 4.28
C LEU A 161 7.54 -0.26 5.35
N ALA A 162 7.90 -1.49 4.98
CA ALA A 162 8.55 -2.43 5.89
C ALA A 162 9.90 -1.89 6.36
N ALA A 163 10.75 -1.43 5.45
CA ALA A 163 12.03 -0.81 5.77
C ALA A 163 11.86 0.41 6.67
N TRP A 164 10.93 1.30 6.32
CA TRP A 164 10.62 2.48 7.11
C TRP A 164 10.20 2.15 8.53
N SER A 165 9.26 1.21 8.72
CA SER A 165 8.80 0.80 10.04
C SER A 165 9.93 0.12 10.84
N ILE A 166 10.64 -0.83 10.23
CA ILE A 166 11.71 -1.57 10.89
C ILE A 166 12.81 -0.61 11.34
N LEU A 167 13.36 0.19 10.43
CA LEU A 167 14.51 1.06 10.71
C LEU A 167 14.18 2.09 11.79
N ASN A 168 12.98 2.67 11.77
CA ASN A 168 12.53 3.56 12.83
C ASN A 168 12.41 2.84 14.18
N LYS A 169 11.87 1.61 14.18
CA LYS A 169 11.78 0.81 15.42
C LYS A 169 13.15 0.41 15.95
N ILE A 170 14.12 0.13 15.08
CA ILE A 170 15.52 -0.14 15.48
C ILE A 170 16.15 1.11 16.10
N ALA A 171 15.92 2.29 15.50
CA ALA A 171 16.46 3.56 15.98
C ALA A 171 15.86 3.99 17.33
N ASP A 172 14.56 3.78 17.54
CA ASP A 172 13.89 4.01 18.82
C ASP A 172 12.91 2.87 19.15
N ARG A 173 13.33 2.01 20.07
CA ARG A 173 12.55 0.86 20.53
C ARG A 173 11.30 1.27 21.33
N SER A 174 11.30 2.46 21.92
CA SER A 174 10.20 2.96 22.75
C SER A 174 9.05 3.53 21.91
N ASP A 175 9.33 3.94 20.67
CA ASP A 175 8.32 4.50 19.79
C ASP A 175 7.30 3.44 19.35
N LYS A 176 6.04 3.64 19.75
CA LYS A 176 4.93 2.72 19.50
C LYS A 176 4.31 2.88 18.11
N ARG A 177 4.70 3.92 17.36
CA ARG A 177 4.24 4.13 15.98
C ARG A 177 4.79 3.10 15.00
N PHE A 178 5.92 2.48 15.34
CA PHE A 178 6.67 1.59 14.47
C PHE A 178 6.76 0.17 15.04
N SER A 179 6.93 -0.78 14.12
CA SER A 179 7.16 -2.20 14.41
C SER A 179 8.37 -2.69 13.63
N ASP A 180 9.18 -3.53 14.25
CA ASP A 180 10.23 -4.31 13.61
C ASP A 180 9.71 -5.67 13.12
N VAL A 181 8.44 -5.99 13.34
CA VAL A 181 7.75 -7.16 12.81
C VAL A 181 6.70 -6.73 11.80
N VAL A 182 6.78 -7.27 10.58
CA VAL A 182 5.87 -6.98 9.45
C VAL A 182 5.26 -8.29 8.95
N LEU A 183 3.94 -8.42 9.09
CA LEU A 183 3.19 -9.57 8.56
C LEU A 183 2.60 -9.24 7.18
N ILE A 184 2.89 -10.11 6.21
CA ILE A 184 2.41 -10.00 4.83
C ILE A 184 1.54 -11.21 4.53
N LEU A 185 0.23 -10.95 4.39
CA LEU A 185 -0.75 -11.96 4.02
C LEU A 185 -0.98 -11.96 2.52
N CYS A 186 -0.93 -13.14 1.92
CA CYS A 186 -1.11 -13.33 0.48
C CYS A 186 -2.17 -14.38 0.15
N PRO A 187 -2.84 -14.28 -1.00
CA PRO A 187 -4.03 -15.09 -1.33
C PRO A 187 -3.70 -16.56 -1.61
N ASN A 188 -2.52 -16.85 -2.15
CA ASN A 188 -2.09 -18.21 -2.52
C ASN A 188 -0.57 -18.40 -2.36
N VAL A 189 -0.14 -19.66 -2.40
CA VAL A 189 1.26 -20.06 -2.22
C VAL A 189 2.18 -19.54 -3.34
N THR A 190 1.70 -19.44 -4.57
CA THR A 190 2.48 -18.88 -5.68
C THR A 190 2.85 -17.41 -5.44
N ILE A 191 1.89 -16.60 -4.95
CA ILE A 191 2.15 -15.21 -4.58
C ILE A 191 3.05 -15.15 -3.34
N ARG A 192 2.85 -16.04 -2.36
CA ARG A 192 3.73 -16.15 -1.18
C ARG A 192 5.19 -16.33 -1.59
N ASP A 193 5.44 -17.26 -2.51
CA ASP A 193 6.79 -17.64 -2.93
C ASP A 193 7.45 -16.51 -3.73
N ARG A 194 6.67 -15.80 -4.57
CA ARG A 194 7.15 -14.59 -5.24
C ARG A 194 7.47 -13.46 -4.25
N LEU A 195 6.62 -13.27 -3.24
CA LEU A 195 6.80 -12.21 -2.23
C LEU A 195 7.99 -12.47 -1.30
N GLN A 196 8.64 -13.64 -1.35
CA GLN A 196 9.88 -13.91 -0.62
C GLN A 196 11.00 -12.90 -0.94
N GLU A 197 10.92 -12.16 -2.05
CA GLU A 197 11.84 -11.02 -2.31
C GLU A 197 11.76 -9.93 -1.23
N LEU A 198 10.70 -9.88 -0.42
CA LEU A 198 10.53 -8.94 0.70
C LEU A 198 11.27 -9.34 1.98
N ASP A 199 11.88 -10.53 2.02
CA ASP A 199 12.71 -10.96 3.14
C ASP A 199 14.07 -10.24 3.14
N PRO A 200 14.40 -9.44 4.17
CA PRO A 200 15.66 -8.70 4.23
C PRO A 200 16.90 -9.60 4.34
N HIS A 201 16.74 -10.86 4.77
CA HIS A 201 17.84 -11.83 4.89
C HIS A 201 18.29 -12.42 3.55
N ARG A 202 17.56 -12.17 2.45
CA ARG A 202 17.96 -12.63 1.11
C ARG A 202 19.13 -11.87 0.48
N GLY A 203 19.78 -10.97 1.23
CA GLY A 203 20.97 -10.26 0.78
C GLY A 203 20.71 -9.44 -0.48
N GLU A 204 21.58 -9.57 -1.49
CA GLU A 204 21.46 -8.85 -2.76
C GLU A 204 20.22 -9.23 -3.59
N ALA A 205 19.63 -10.40 -3.33
CA ALA A 205 18.39 -10.82 -3.97
C ALA A 205 17.13 -10.19 -3.33
N SER A 206 17.27 -9.50 -2.19
CA SER A 206 16.14 -8.83 -1.55
C SER A 206 15.68 -7.60 -2.32
N LEU A 207 14.40 -7.25 -2.21
CA LEU A 207 13.83 -6.07 -2.84
C LEU A 207 14.44 -4.77 -2.31
N TYR A 208 14.93 -4.78 -1.06
CA TYR A 208 15.64 -3.64 -0.47
C TYR A 208 16.91 -3.28 -1.25
N ARG A 209 17.59 -4.28 -1.82
CA ARG A 209 18.80 -4.11 -2.65
C ARG A 209 18.45 -3.93 -4.13
N THR A 210 17.67 -4.84 -4.70
CA THR A 210 17.35 -4.82 -6.15
C THR A 210 16.50 -3.62 -6.59
N ARG A 211 15.77 -2.99 -5.66
CA ARG A 211 15.04 -1.73 -5.89
C ARG A 211 15.67 -0.55 -5.16
N ASP A 212 16.85 -0.73 -4.56
CA ASP A 212 17.64 0.35 -4.01
C ASP A 212 16.82 1.19 -3.00
N LEU A 213 16.17 0.50 -2.06
CA LEU A 213 15.20 1.11 -1.13
C LEU A 213 15.82 1.46 0.22
N VAL A 214 16.96 0.87 0.58
CA VAL A 214 17.61 1.05 1.88
C VAL A 214 19.05 1.50 1.67
N PRO A 215 19.49 2.61 2.29
CA PRO A 215 20.89 3.04 2.29
C PRO A 215 21.83 1.89 2.69
N PRO A 216 23.00 1.73 2.03
CA PRO A 216 23.89 0.59 2.31
C PRO A 216 24.27 0.43 3.78
N HIS A 217 24.43 1.53 4.52
CA HIS A 217 24.79 1.50 5.94
C HIS A 217 23.63 1.10 6.86
N LEU A 218 22.37 1.21 6.41
CA LEU A 218 21.18 0.77 7.14
C LEU A 218 20.76 -0.67 6.80
N MET A 219 21.46 -1.36 5.91
CA MET A 219 21.12 -2.73 5.51
C MET A 219 21.26 -3.74 6.64
N SER A 220 22.24 -3.56 7.52
CA SER A 220 22.39 -4.41 8.73
C SER A 220 21.22 -4.21 9.68
N ASP A 221 20.70 -2.98 9.79
CA ASP A 221 19.59 -2.65 10.66
C ASP A 221 18.25 -3.15 10.14
N VAL A 222 17.99 -3.07 8.82
CA VAL A 222 16.74 -3.59 8.25
C VAL A 222 16.62 -5.11 8.43
N ARG A 223 17.76 -5.82 8.49
CA ARG A 223 17.84 -7.27 8.77
C ARG A 223 17.61 -7.62 10.24
N LYS A 224 17.59 -6.64 11.15
CA LYS A 224 17.20 -6.88 12.55
C LYS A 224 15.69 -7.02 12.71
N GLY A 225 14.90 -6.61 11.70
CA GLY A 225 13.45 -6.80 11.68
C GLY A 225 13.04 -8.13 11.06
N HIS A 226 11.78 -8.51 11.30
CA HIS A 226 11.18 -9.75 10.87
C HIS A 226 10.08 -9.48 9.84
N VAL A 227 10.25 -9.97 8.60
CA VAL A 227 9.24 -9.89 7.55
C VAL A 227 8.63 -11.27 7.33
N LEU A 228 7.42 -11.46 7.85
CA LEU A 228 6.71 -12.73 7.86
C LEU A 228 5.75 -12.79 6.67
N ILE A 229 6.06 -13.64 5.68
CA ILE A 229 5.23 -13.80 4.49
C ILE A 229 4.44 -15.09 4.61
N ARG A 230 3.11 -14.96 4.68
CA ARG A 230 2.19 -16.07 4.95
C ARG A 230 1.02 -16.07 3.98
N ASN A 231 0.55 -17.26 3.64
CA ASN A 231 -0.72 -17.40 2.95
C ASN A 231 -1.86 -17.22 3.96
N TRP A 232 -2.92 -16.49 3.61
CA TRP A 232 -3.99 -16.16 4.57
C TRP A 232 -4.68 -17.40 5.19
N HIS A 233 -4.72 -18.54 4.50
CA HIS A 233 -5.32 -19.77 5.05
C HIS A 233 -4.64 -20.25 6.34
N VAL A 234 -3.38 -19.85 6.60
CA VAL A 234 -2.73 -20.19 7.88
C VAL A 234 -3.41 -19.51 9.07
N LEU A 235 -4.21 -18.47 8.86
CA LEU A 235 -4.98 -17.81 9.92
C LEU A 235 -6.32 -18.50 10.22
N ALA A 236 -6.73 -19.47 9.39
CA ALA A 236 -7.93 -20.22 9.66
C ALA A 236 -7.77 -21.00 10.98
N PRO A 237 -8.79 -21.01 11.86
CA PRO A 237 -8.78 -21.85 13.06
C PRO A 237 -8.52 -23.31 12.68
N GLN A 238 -7.59 -23.96 13.37
CA GLN A 238 -7.35 -25.38 13.17
C GLN A 238 -8.11 -26.20 14.22
N ASP A 239 -8.83 -27.23 13.75
CA ASP A 239 -9.41 -28.22 14.65
C ASP A 239 -8.29 -29.02 15.31
N LEU A 240 -8.13 -28.82 16.62
CA LEU A 240 -7.16 -29.54 17.45
C LEU A 240 -7.53 -31.02 17.67
N ASN A 241 -8.58 -31.51 17.01
CA ASN A 241 -9.13 -32.86 17.14
C ASN A 241 -8.43 -33.90 16.25
N GLN A 242 -7.38 -33.51 15.52
CA GLN A 242 -6.53 -34.42 14.78
C GLN A 242 -5.12 -34.50 15.39
N VAL A 243 -4.74 -35.69 15.86
CA VAL A 243 -3.36 -36.00 16.28
C VAL A 243 -2.82 -37.02 15.27
N GLY A 244 -1.78 -36.66 14.53
CA GLY A 244 -1.15 -37.55 13.55
C GLY A 244 -2.04 -37.98 12.37
N GLY A 245 -3.03 -37.15 11.98
CA GLY A 245 -3.94 -37.45 10.87
C GLY A 245 -5.05 -38.46 11.18
N VAL A 246 -5.15 -38.93 12.43
CA VAL A 246 -6.24 -39.80 12.89
C VAL A 246 -7.17 -38.97 13.79
N GLY A 247 -8.46 -38.91 13.42
CA GLY A 247 -9.47 -38.24 14.23
C GLY A 247 -9.67 -38.99 15.54
N ALA A 248 -9.25 -38.39 16.66
CA ALA A 248 -9.40 -39.03 17.95
C ALA A 248 -10.83 -38.81 18.46
N ARG A 249 -11.63 -39.89 18.52
CA ARG A 249 -13.02 -39.92 19.07
C ARG A 249 -13.15 -39.38 20.50
N VAL A 250 -12.04 -39.12 21.20
CA VAL A 250 -11.99 -38.85 22.65
C VAL A 250 -11.29 -37.52 23.01
N VAL A 251 -10.79 -36.77 22.02
CA VAL A 251 -10.13 -35.48 22.30
C VAL A 251 -11.05 -34.36 21.86
N GLN A 252 -11.83 -33.79 22.78
CA GLN A 252 -12.47 -32.49 22.58
C GLN A 252 -11.50 -31.40 23.02
N ARG A 253 -10.55 -31.03 22.14
CA ARG A 253 -9.82 -29.78 22.34
C ARG A 253 -10.72 -28.66 21.83
N GLY A 254 -11.02 -27.70 22.70
CA GLY A 254 -11.87 -26.54 22.37
C GLY A 254 -11.30 -25.70 21.22
N VAL A 255 -12.00 -24.60 20.89
CA VAL A 255 -11.58 -23.67 19.84
C VAL A 255 -10.14 -23.18 20.08
N GLU A 256 -9.36 -23.07 19.01
CA GLU A 256 -7.99 -22.54 19.07
C GLU A 256 -7.96 -21.16 19.74
N SER A 257 -7.19 -21.02 20.83
CA SER A 257 -6.98 -19.73 21.50
C SER A 257 -6.07 -18.81 20.69
N ASP A 258 -6.18 -17.48 20.87
CA ASP A 258 -5.29 -16.49 20.24
C ASP A 258 -3.80 -16.78 20.48
N SER A 259 -3.44 -17.22 21.69
CA SER A 259 -2.06 -17.60 22.03
C SER A 259 -1.57 -18.83 21.25
N ALA A 260 -2.47 -19.78 20.93
CA ALA A 260 -2.16 -20.94 20.11
C ALA A 260 -2.01 -20.55 18.64
N LEU A 261 -2.89 -19.67 18.13
CA LEU A 261 -2.79 -19.09 16.79
C LEU A 261 -1.46 -18.36 16.59
N VAL A 262 -1.08 -17.48 17.52
CA VAL A 262 0.18 -16.71 17.45
C VAL A 262 1.40 -17.64 17.49
N LYS A 263 1.36 -18.73 18.26
CA LYS A 263 2.44 -19.75 18.26
C LYS A 263 2.52 -20.52 16.94
N ARG A 264 1.38 -20.78 16.30
CA ARG A 264 1.28 -21.54 15.06
C ARG A 264 1.62 -20.71 13.82
N VAL A 265 1.33 -19.41 13.86
CA VAL A 265 1.63 -18.45 12.80
C VAL A 265 2.77 -17.54 13.29
N PRO A 266 4.02 -18.05 13.28
CA PRO A 266 5.18 -17.28 13.69
C PRO A 266 5.50 -16.17 12.69
#